data_AF-A0A2W7AC88-F1
#
_entry.id   AF-A0A2W7AC88-F1
#
_cell.length_a   1.000
_cell.length_b   1.000
_cell.length_c   1.000
_cell.angle_alpha   90.00
_cell.angle_beta   90.00
_cell.angle_gamma   90.00
#
_symmetry.space_group_name_H-M   'P 1'
#
loop_
_entity.id
_entity.type
_entity.pdbx_description
1 polymer ?
#
loop_
_entity_poly.entity_id
_entity_poly.type
_entity_poly.pdbx_seq_one_letter_code
_entity_poly.pdbx_strand_id
1 'polypeptide(L)'
;MNSLPELKAKLATLETQVAAIRGSGECLQGVRLEKAAAGGSASSKSQSDYKYGRLRCGKGNLLPNGQKSQYVPLAELGNVEAAIARGKELTKFQREICKVTAQIDRIVATAASLGLPV
;
A
#
# COMPACT_ATOMS: atom_id res chain seq x y z
N MET A 1 -21.85 11.25 -15.97
CA MET A 1 -21.69 9.83 -15.58
C MET A 1 -20.79 9.21 -16.62
N ASN A 2 -19.74 8.49 -16.22
CA ASN A 2 -18.88 7.81 -17.17
C ASN A 2 -19.64 6.64 -17.81
N SER A 3 -19.40 6.38 -19.09
CA SER A 3 -20.01 5.26 -19.81
C SER A 3 -19.38 3.91 -19.39
N LEU A 4 -20.07 2.79 -19.62
CA LEU A 4 -19.54 1.45 -19.33
C LEU A 4 -18.18 1.19 -20.02
N PRO A 5 -17.98 1.55 -21.31
CA PRO A 5 -16.67 1.47 -21.95
C PRO A 5 -15.59 2.31 -21.25
N GLU A 6 -15.92 3.54 -20.82
CA GLU A 6 -14.97 4.40 -20.09
C GLU A 6 -14.56 3.81 -18.75
N LEU A 7 -15.50 3.20 -18.01
CA LEU A 7 -15.19 2.53 -16.75
C LEU A 7 -14.32 1.29 -16.95
N LYS A 8 -14.56 0.49 -18.00
CA LYS A 8 -13.71 -0.64 -18.37
C LYS A 8 -12.30 -0.19 -18.77
N ALA A 9 -12.18 0.86 -19.57
CA ALA A 9 -10.89 1.44 -19.95
C ALA A 9 -10.11 1.99 -18.74
N LYS A 10 -10.83 2.66 -17.82
CA LYS A 10 -10.24 3.13 -16.56
C LYS A 10 -9.74 1.98 -15.70
N LEU A 11 -10.52 0.89 -15.58
CA LEU A 11 -10.13 -0.30 -14.84
C LEU A 11 -8.84 -0.92 -15.41
N ALA A 12 -8.76 -1.11 -16.73
CA ALA A 12 -7.56 -1.62 -17.39
C ALA A 12 -6.33 -0.71 -17.15
N THR A 13 -6.53 0.61 -17.14
CA THR A 13 -5.46 1.59 -16.85
C THR A 13 -4.95 1.44 -15.41
N LEU A 14 -5.86 1.32 -14.44
CA LEU A 14 -5.52 1.15 -13.03
C LEU A 14 -4.79 -0.18 -12.79
N GLU A 15 -5.21 -1.26 -13.44
CA GLU A 15 -4.54 -2.57 -13.37
C GLU A 15 -3.12 -2.51 -13.95
N THR A 16 -2.95 -1.80 -15.06
CA THR A 16 -1.62 -1.57 -15.66
C THR A 16 -0.71 -0.79 -14.69
N GLN A 17 -1.24 0.23 -14.01
CA GLN A 17 -0.49 0.99 -13.01
C GLN A 17 -0.10 0.14 -11.78
N VAL A 18 -0.99 -0.74 -11.33
CA VAL A 18 -0.70 -1.70 -10.25
C VAL A 18 0.43 -2.65 -10.67
N ALA A 19 0.37 -3.18 -11.89
CA ALA A 19 1.42 -4.05 -12.42
C ALA A 19 2.77 -3.33 -12.51
N ALA A 20 2.78 -2.07 -12.99
CA ALA A 20 3.99 -1.25 -13.06
C ALA A 20 4.61 -1.00 -11.67
N ILE A 21 3.80 -0.67 -10.66
CA ILE A 21 4.29 -0.45 -9.29
C ILE A 21 4.88 -1.74 -8.72
N ARG A 22 4.20 -2.88 -8.89
CA ARG A 22 4.73 -4.18 -8.45
C ARG A 22 6.01 -4.57 -9.18
N GLY A 23 6.13 -4.23 -10.46
CA GLY A 23 7.35 -4.46 -11.25
C GLY A 23 8.52 -3.56 -10.87
N SER A 24 8.27 -2.40 -10.25
CA SER A 24 9.31 -1.45 -9.84
C SER A 24 10.07 -1.84 -8.57
N GLY A 25 9.61 -2.86 -7.83
CA GLY A 25 10.29 -3.40 -6.67
C GLY A 25 9.36 -3.74 -5.51
N GLU A 26 9.95 -4.07 -4.35
CA GLU A 26 9.21 -4.48 -3.16
C GLU A 26 8.20 -3.42 -2.72
N CYS A 27 6.99 -3.86 -2.34
CA CYS A 27 5.89 -3.01 -1.91
C CYS A 27 5.46 -3.40 -0.49
N LEU A 28 5.59 -2.49 0.47
CA LEU A 28 5.19 -2.72 1.85
C LEU A 28 3.90 -1.97 2.18
N GLN A 29 2.81 -2.69 2.40
CA GLN A 29 1.49 -2.12 2.70
C GLN A 29 1.15 -2.20 4.19
N GLY A 30 0.40 -1.23 4.71
CA GLY A 30 -0.11 -1.27 6.09
C GLY A 30 0.97 -1.16 7.17
N VAL A 31 2.16 -0.71 6.81
CA VAL A 31 3.30 -0.53 7.71
C VAL A 31 3.79 0.92 7.72
N ARG A 32 4.55 1.27 8.77
CA ARG A 32 5.24 2.56 8.90
C ARG A 32 6.65 2.35 9.45
N LEU A 33 7.55 3.24 9.06
CA LEU A 33 8.92 3.27 9.56
C LEU A 33 9.05 4.41 10.58
N GLU A 34 9.54 4.10 11.77
CA GLU A 34 9.85 5.07 12.83
C GLU A 34 11.37 5.13 13.00
N LYS A 35 11.98 6.31 12.91
CA LYS A 35 13.40 6.48 13.28
C LYS A 35 13.49 6.42 14.79
N ALA A 36 14.33 5.54 15.33
CA ALA A 36 14.45 5.30 16.75
C ALA A 36 15.90 5.47 17.23
N ALA A 37 16.04 6.14 18.37
CA ALA A 37 17.32 6.23 19.09
C ALA A 37 17.55 4.96 19.92
N ALA A 38 18.79 4.79 20.42
CA ALA A 38 19.06 3.74 21.39
C ALA A 38 18.28 4.01 22.70
N GLY A 39 17.58 3.00 23.23
CA GLY A 39 16.85 3.10 24.50
C GLY A 39 17.65 2.55 25.68
N GLY A 40 17.11 2.71 26.90
CA GLY A 40 17.66 2.10 28.12
C GLY A 40 18.91 2.82 28.64
N SER A 41 19.90 2.05 29.12
CA SER A 41 21.16 2.53 29.70
C SER A 41 22.18 3.06 28.68
N ALA A 42 21.78 3.25 27.42
CA ALA A 42 22.61 3.84 26.40
C ALA A 42 23.01 5.28 26.80
N SER A 43 24.24 5.68 26.46
CA SER A 43 24.75 7.03 26.79
C SER A 43 23.85 8.13 26.20
N SER A 44 23.81 9.30 26.85
CA SER A 44 22.97 10.44 26.42
C SER A 44 23.21 10.82 24.94
N LYS A 45 24.44 10.68 24.46
CA LYS A 45 24.83 10.86 23.04
C LYS A 45 24.26 9.78 22.10
N SER A 46 24.10 8.56 22.58
CA SER A 46 23.49 7.47 21.81
C SER A 46 21.96 7.53 21.78
N GLN A 47 21.37 8.28 22.72
CA GLN A 47 19.95 8.60 22.76
C GLN A 47 19.57 9.76 21.82
N SER A 48 20.54 10.59 21.39
CA SER A 48 20.32 11.66 20.41
C SER A 48 20.53 11.21 18.96
N ASP A 49 21.39 10.21 18.71
CA ASP A 49 21.67 9.69 17.37
C ASP A 49 20.71 8.56 17.00
N TYR A 50 19.99 8.69 15.88
CA TYR A 50 19.22 7.59 15.31
C TYR A 50 20.16 6.44 14.93
N LYS A 51 19.98 5.27 15.56
CA LYS A 51 20.83 4.08 15.30
C LYS A 51 20.16 3.07 14.37
N TYR A 52 18.84 3.10 14.28
CA TYR A 52 18.05 2.20 13.44
C TYR A 52 16.67 2.78 13.14
N GLY A 53 16.01 2.23 12.13
CA GLY A 53 14.58 2.36 11.93
C GLY A 53 13.83 1.21 12.60
N ARG A 54 12.60 1.45 12.97
CA ARG A 54 11.67 0.44 13.47
C ARG A 54 10.49 0.37 12.51
N LEU A 55 10.42 -0.71 11.74
CA LEU A 55 9.27 -1.04 10.91
C LEU A 55 8.15 -1.55 11.81
N ARG A 56 6.93 -1.05 11.64
CA ARG A 56 5.76 -1.44 12.45
C ARG A 56 4.55 -1.60 11.57
N CYS A 57 3.76 -2.64 11.86
CA CYS A 57 2.44 -2.83 11.27
C CYS A 57 1.37 -2.02 12.04
N GLY A 58 0.25 -1.75 11.37
CA GLY A 58 -0.93 -1.16 12.00
C GLY A 58 -1.52 -2.02 13.13
N LYS A 59 -2.38 -1.42 13.96
CA LYS A 59 -3.05 -2.11 15.08
C LYS A 59 -3.80 -3.34 14.58
N GLY A 60 -3.58 -4.49 15.22
CA GLY A 60 -4.23 -5.75 14.89
C GLY A 60 -3.57 -6.57 13.78
N ASN A 61 -2.54 -6.02 13.12
CA ASN A 61 -1.78 -6.72 12.08
C ASN A 61 -0.44 -7.22 12.62
N LEU A 62 0.17 -8.14 11.88
CA LEU A 62 1.53 -8.62 12.08
C LEU A 62 2.33 -8.40 10.79
N LEU A 63 3.64 -8.24 10.93
CA LEU A 63 4.58 -8.28 9.80
C LEU A 63 4.68 -9.72 9.25
N PRO A 64 5.28 -9.92 8.05
CA PRO A 64 5.44 -11.26 7.46
C PRO A 64 6.18 -12.25 8.37
N ASN A 65 7.03 -11.76 9.26
CA ASN A 65 7.75 -12.56 10.25
C ASN A 65 6.92 -12.90 11.51
N GLY A 66 5.62 -12.58 11.54
CA GLY A 66 4.73 -12.80 12.68
C GLY A 66 4.92 -11.82 13.84
N GLN A 67 5.79 -10.81 13.72
CA GLN A 67 6.06 -9.84 14.78
C GLN A 67 5.32 -8.52 14.57
N LYS A 68 5.12 -7.75 15.64
CA LYS A 68 4.53 -6.40 15.58
C LYS A 68 5.49 -5.31 15.10
N SER A 69 6.79 -5.60 15.16
CA SER A 69 7.82 -4.67 14.71
C SER A 69 9.11 -5.38 14.34
N GLN A 70 9.89 -4.79 13.45
CA GLN A 70 11.19 -5.26 13.04
C GLN A 70 12.18 -4.08 13.02
N TYR A 71 13.42 -4.34 13.43
CA TYR A 71 14.49 -3.35 13.32
C TYR A 71 15.03 -3.32 11.88
N VAL A 72 15.28 -2.11 11.38
CA VAL A 72 15.80 -1.84 10.05
C VAL A 72 17.13 -1.08 10.21
N PRO A 73 18.24 -1.59 9.66
CA PRO A 73 19.52 -0.89 9.64
C PRO A 73 19.40 0.50 8.97
N LEU A 74 20.21 1.47 9.40
CA LEU A 74 20.20 2.82 8.81
C LEU A 74 20.43 2.83 7.30
N ALA A 75 21.33 1.97 6.82
CA ALA A 75 21.65 1.83 5.40
C ALA A 75 20.44 1.38 4.55
N GLU A 76 19.47 0.69 5.16
CA GLU A 76 18.30 0.15 4.48
C GLU A 76 17.07 1.05 4.59
N LEU A 77 17.12 2.13 5.38
CA LEU A 77 15.95 2.99 5.59
C LEU A 77 15.42 3.57 4.29
N GLY A 78 16.28 4.03 3.40
CA GLY A 78 15.84 4.58 2.11
C GLY A 78 15.09 3.56 1.26
N ASN A 79 15.57 2.32 1.23
CA ASN A 79 14.92 1.23 0.50
C ASN A 79 13.56 0.88 1.10
N VAL A 80 13.48 0.81 2.43
CA VAL A 80 12.23 0.53 3.14
C VAL A 80 11.23 1.70 3.00
N GLU A 81 11.69 2.95 3.08
CA GLU A 81 10.85 4.13 2.84
C GLU A 81 10.27 4.12 1.42
N ALA A 82 11.09 3.80 0.42
CA ALA A 82 10.62 3.65 -0.96
C ALA A 82 9.61 2.49 -1.12
N ALA A 83 9.83 1.36 -0.45
CA ALA A 83 8.90 0.22 -0.46
C ALA A 83 7.56 0.57 0.20
N ILE A 84 7.57 1.34 1.28
CA ILE A 84 6.37 1.87 1.95
C ILE A 84 5.63 2.85 1.04
N ALA A 85 6.35 3.73 0.33
CA ALA A 85 5.76 4.68 -0.61
C ALA A 85 5.02 3.94 -1.74
N ARG A 86 5.68 2.97 -2.38
CA ARG A 86 5.05 2.09 -3.38
C ARG A 86 3.84 1.37 -2.83
N GLY A 87 3.94 0.81 -1.62
CA GLY A 87 2.81 0.13 -0.96
C GLY A 87 1.60 1.04 -0.74
N LYS A 88 1.82 2.30 -0.33
CA LYS A 88 0.75 3.30 -0.17
C LYS A 88 0.07 3.63 -1.50
N GLU A 89 0.84 3.81 -2.56
CA GLU A 89 0.29 4.04 -3.91
C GLU A 89 -0.52 2.84 -4.38
N LEU A 90 0.00 1.63 -4.19
CA LEU A 90 -0.69 0.39 -4.52
C LEU A 90 -2.04 0.30 -3.77
N THR A 91 -2.09 0.69 -2.49
CA THR A 91 -3.35 0.73 -1.72
C THR A 91 -4.34 1.75 -2.31
N LYS A 92 -3.87 2.91 -2.81
CA LYS A 92 -4.74 3.89 -3.47
C LYS A 92 -5.36 3.31 -4.73
N PHE A 93 -4.56 2.70 -5.59
CA PHE A 93 -5.04 2.09 -6.83
C PHE A 93 -6.00 0.93 -6.57
N GLN A 94 -5.71 0.05 -5.60
CA GLN A 94 -6.62 -1.02 -5.20
C GLN A 94 -7.98 -0.50 -4.76
N ARG A 95 -8.02 0.57 -3.94
CA ARG A 95 -9.28 1.20 -3.52
C ARG A 95 -10.04 1.78 -4.71
N GLU A 96 -9.34 2.35 -5.68
CA GLU A 96 -9.98 2.91 -6.86
C GLU A 96 -10.52 1.82 -7.80
N ILE A 97 -9.78 0.73 -7.98
CA ILE A 97 -10.25 -0.47 -8.69
C ILE A 97 -11.55 -0.96 -8.04
N CYS A 98 -11.57 -1.18 -6.71
CA CYS A 98 -12.79 -1.62 -6.03
C CYS A 98 -13.98 -0.69 -6.27
N LYS A 99 -13.78 0.63 -6.33
CA LYS A 99 -14.84 1.60 -6.62
C LYS A 99 -15.33 1.47 -8.06
N VAL A 100 -14.42 1.38 -9.03
CA VAL A 100 -14.76 1.27 -10.45
C VAL A 100 -15.45 -0.06 -10.75
N THR A 101 -14.94 -1.17 -10.20
CA THR A 101 -15.60 -2.49 -10.30
C THR A 101 -17.02 -2.44 -9.75
N ALA A 102 -17.22 -1.88 -8.55
CA ALA A 102 -18.56 -1.74 -7.99
C ALA A 102 -19.50 -0.85 -8.83
N GLN A 103 -18.97 0.15 -9.56
CA GLN A 103 -19.76 0.95 -10.49
C GLN A 103 -20.16 0.15 -11.73
N ILE A 104 -19.23 -0.62 -12.29
CA ILE A 104 -19.49 -1.53 -13.41
C ILE A 104 -20.57 -2.53 -13.01
N ASP A 105 -20.41 -3.21 -11.86
CA ASP A 105 -21.35 -4.21 -11.37
C ASP A 105 -22.77 -3.65 -11.22
N ARG A 106 -22.90 -2.41 -10.74
CA ARG A 106 -24.21 -1.72 -10.64
C ARG A 106 -24.83 -1.48 -12.01
N ILE A 107 -24.05 -1.04 -13.00
CA ILE A 107 -24.53 -0.79 -14.36
C ILE A 107 -24.97 -2.12 -15.00
N VAL A 108 -24.16 -3.17 -14.86
CA VAL A 108 -24.46 -4.52 -15.35
C VAL A 108 -25.75 -5.05 -14.72
N ALA A 109 -25.89 -4.96 -13.40
CA ALA A 109 -27.10 -5.40 -12.70
C ALA A 109 -28.34 -4.61 -13.14
N THR A 110 -28.20 -3.31 -13.35
CA THR A 110 -29.31 -2.45 -13.82
C THR A 110 -29.71 -2.83 -15.24
N ALA A 111 -28.75 -2.98 -16.16
CA ALA A 111 -29.02 -3.39 -17.53
C ALA A 111 -29.70 -4.77 -17.58
N ALA A 112 -29.22 -5.74 -16.80
CA ALA A 112 -29.84 -7.06 -16.68
C ALA A 112 -31.29 -6.97 -16.15
N SER A 113 -31.56 -6.12 -15.15
CA SER A 113 -32.92 -5.92 -14.63
C SER A 113 -33.89 -5.32 -15.64
N LEU A 114 -33.37 -4.58 -16.63
CA LEU A 114 -34.13 -3.97 -17.71
C LEU A 114 -34.19 -4.86 -18.97
N GLY A 115 -33.60 -6.05 -18.94
CA GLY A 115 -33.51 -6.94 -20.10
C GLY A 115 -32.60 -6.43 -21.21
N LEU A 116 -31.71 -5.48 -20.90
CA LEU A 116 -30.77 -4.90 -21.85
C LEU A 116 -29.49 -5.75 -21.92
N PRO A 117 -28.89 -5.92 -23.11
CA PRO A 117 -27.57 -6.54 -23.24
C PRO A 117 -26.49 -5.65 -22.61
N VAL A 118 -25.48 -6.29 -22.01
CA VAL A 118 -24.37 -5.67 -21.26
C VAL A 118 -23.06 -5.74 -22.03
#